data_AF-A0A835UNV2-F1
#
_entry.id   AF-A0A835UNV2-F1
#
_cell.length_a   1.000
_cell.length_b   1.000
_cell.length_c   1.000
_cell.angle_alpha   90.00
_cell.angle_beta   90.00
_cell.angle_gamma   90.00
#
_symmetry.space_group_name_H-M   'P 1'
#
loop_
_entity.id
_entity.type
_entity.pdbx_description
1 polymer ?
#
loop_
_entity_poly.entity_id
_entity_poly.type
_entity_poly.pdbx_seq_one_letter_code
_entity_poly.pdbx_strand_id
1 'polypeptide(L)'
;MHSRSGQSSHRDRTQEYLTVVESLKKAISSTPYGQGSVSVPKTEGPKSSVSIQSEFNRRASRIGLGIHQSSQKLAKLAKLAKRTSVFDDPTAEIQELTAVIKQDITALNEAVVELQLLCNAQNQSGNLSKDTTSHSSTVVDDLKNRLMSTTKEFKEVLTMRTENLKVHENRRQLFSSTSKDASNPFIRQRPLVSKASSNSSAPPPPWANESSASSPLFPRKKTNGDSSLSTPVLHHQQQQLVPVQDSYMQSRAEALQNVESTIHELSNIFTQLATMVSQQGELAIRIDENMDDTLANVEGAQGQLLKYLNSISSNRWLMIKIFFVLMVFLMIFLFFVA
;
A
#
# COMPACT_ATOMS: atom_id res chain seq x y z
N MET A 1 -3.06 14.96 45.30
CA MET A 1 -1.70 14.48 44.98
C MET A 1 -1.36 15.00 43.59
N HIS A 2 -0.42 15.94 43.50
CA HIS A 2 -0.05 16.60 42.24
C HIS A 2 1.01 15.75 41.52
N SER A 3 0.65 15.19 40.36
CA SER A 3 1.58 14.58 39.42
C SER A 3 2.35 15.68 38.69
N ARG A 4 3.62 15.88 39.05
CA ARG A 4 4.56 16.66 38.23
C ARG A 4 4.92 15.85 36.99
N SER A 5 4.38 16.26 35.84
CA SER A 5 4.91 15.87 34.53
C SER A 5 6.33 16.42 34.40
N GLY A 6 7.32 15.52 34.29
CA GLY A 6 8.69 15.89 33.96
C GLY A 6 8.74 16.33 32.50
N GLN A 7 8.78 17.64 32.25
CA GLN A 7 9.11 18.19 30.94
C GLN A 7 10.57 17.88 30.64
N SER A 8 10.85 16.96 29.69
CA SER A 8 12.15 16.90 29.05
C SER A 8 12.31 18.18 28.21
N SER A 9 13.02 19.17 28.77
CA SER A 9 13.43 20.36 28.02
C SER A 9 14.47 19.93 26.98
N HIS A 10 14.03 19.61 25.77
CA HIS A 10 14.92 19.44 24.64
C HIS A 10 15.48 20.82 24.28
N ARG A 11 16.64 21.15 24.85
CA ARG A 11 17.40 22.35 24.48
C ARG A 11 17.97 22.12 23.09
N ASP A 12 17.55 22.93 22.12
CA ASP A 12 18.12 22.91 20.77
C ASP A 12 19.58 23.38 20.82
N ARG A 13 20.52 22.43 20.66
CA ARG A 13 21.97 22.68 20.65
C ARG A 13 22.55 22.82 19.24
N THR A 14 21.71 22.92 18.22
CA THR A 14 22.15 23.05 16.82
C THR A 14 23.06 24.26 16.64
N GLN A 15 22.75 25.38 17.30
CA GLN A 15 23.57 26.60 17.22
C GLN A 15 24.93 26.44 17.92
N GLU A 16 24.98 25.75 19.06
CA GLU A 16 26.23 25.43 19.75
C GLU A 16 27.11 24.52 18.87
N TYR A 17 26.51 23.55 18.18
CA TYR A 17 27.23 22.69 17.24
C TYR A 17 27.77 23.48 16.03
N LEU A 18 26.95 24.33 15.41
CA LEU A 18 27.36 25.13 14.25
C LEU A 18 28.53 26.07 14.59
N THR A 19 28.48 26.73 15.75
CA THR A 19 29.57 27.61 16.21
C THR A 19 30.87 26.84 16.46
N VAL A 20 30.80 25.64 17.02
CA VAL A 20 31.97 24.77 17.20
C VAL A 20 32.55 24.33 15.85
N VAL A 21 31.72 23.90 14.91
CA VAL A 21 32.16 23.51 13.55
C VAL A 21 32.80 24.68 12.81
N GLU A 22 32.23 25.87 12.91
CA GLU A 22 32.78 27.07 12.27
C GLU A 22 34.11 27.50 12.90
N SER A 23 34.23 27.39 14.23
CA SER A 23 35.50 27.63 14.93
C SER A 23 36.59 26.62 14.53
N LEU A 24 36.23 25.34 14.34
CA LEU A 24 37.15 24.30 13.87
C LEU A 24 37.57 24.54 12.42
N LYS A 25 36.63 24.87 11.54
CA LYS A 25 36.91 25.24 10.15
C LYS A 25 37.87 26.43 10.09
N LYS A 26 37.64 27.46 10.92
CA LYS A 26 38.50 28.63 11.00
C LYS A 26 39.89 28.30 11.56
N ALA A 27 39.98 27.42 12.55
CA ALA A 27 41.25 26.93 13.08
C ALA A 27 42.07 26.18 12.02
N ILE A 28 41.44 25.27 11.27
CA ILE A 28 42.08 24.52 10.16
C ILE A 28 42.52 25.47 9.02
N SER A 29 41.72 26.50 8.74
CA SER A 29 42.02 27.51 7.72
C SER A 29 43.11 28.50 8.14
N SER A 30 43.44 28.58 9.43
CA SER A 30 44.35 29.57 10.01
C SER A 30 45.79 29.09 10.20
N THR A 31 46.13 27.87 9.78
CA THR A 31 47.52 27.40 9.71
C THR A 31 48.23 28.06 8.53
N PRO A 32 49.20 28.99 8.74
CA PRO A 32 49.94 29.61 7.67
C PRO A 32 51.22 28.80 7.44
N TYR A 33 51.13 27.77 6.60
CA TYR A 33 52.32 27.15 6.01
C TYR A 33 52.03 26.70 4.58
N GLY A 34 52.79 27.27 3.64
CA GLY A 34 53.10 26.63 2.38
C GLY A 34 52.03 26.69 1.30
N GLN A 35 52.19 27.68 0.42
CA GLN A 35 51.72 27.65 -0.96
C GLN A 35 52.30 26.39 -1.65
N GLY A 36 51.52 25.32 -1.63
CA GLY A 36 51.76 24.11 -2.40
C GLY A 36 50.42 23.70 -2.97
N SER A 37 50.29 23.76 -4.29
CA SER A 37 49.22 23.13 -5.05
C SER A 37 49.31 21.61 -4.86
N VAL A 38 48.90 21.14 -3.68
CA VAL A 38 48.57 19.74 -3.48
C VAL A 38 47.17 19.61 -4.05
N SER A 39 47.12 19.21 -5.32
CA SER A 39 46.00 18.43 -5.82
C SER A 39 45.70 17.40 -4.75
N VAL A 40 44.59 17.61 -4.02
CA VAL A 40 43.99 16.58 -3.17
C VAL A 40 44.03 15.32 -4.01
N PRO A 41 44.81 14.28 -3.64
CA PRO A 41 44.56 12.99 -4.26
C PRO A 41 43.13 12.73 -3.87
N LYS A 42 42.25 12.78 -4.88
CA LYS A 42 40.86 12.42 -4.76
C LYS A 42 40.94 11.01 -4.21
N THR A 43 40.84 10.87 -2.89
CA THR A 43 40.87 9.58 -2.23
C THR A 43 39.67 8.90 -2.82
N GLU A 44 39.92 8.02 -3.78
CA GLU A 44 38.95 7.06 -4.26
C GLU A 44 38.72 6.11 -3.09
N GLY A 45 38.02 6.61 -2.06
CA GLY A 45 37.23 5.78 -1.19
C GLY A 45 36.27 4.97 -2.08
N PRO A 46 35.88 3.76 -1.64
CA PRO A 46 35.35 2.71 -2.48
C PRO A 46 34.08 3.19 -3.19
N LYS A 47 34.21 3.67 -4.42
CA LYS A 47 33.07 4.07 -5.26
C LYS A 47 32.10 2.91 -5.47
N SER A 48 32.60 1.66 -5.32
CA SER A 48 31.81 0.45 -5.39
C SER A 48 30.79 0.33 -4.25
N SER A 49 31.17 0.51 -2.97
CA SER A 49 30.25 0.28 -1.85
C SER A 49 29.12 1.30 -1.80
N VAL A 50 29.42 2.57 -2.07
CA VAL A 50 28.41 3.64 -2.16
C VAL A 50 27.49 3.42 -3.37
N SER A 51 28.02 2.96 -4.50
CA SER A 51 27.18 2.64 -5.67
C SER A 51 26.26 1.44 -5.42
N ILE A 52 26.74 0.41 -4.72
CA ILE A 52 25.96 -0.80 -4.39
C ILE A 52 24.84 -0.45 -3.40
N GLN A 53 25.13 0.36 -2.38
CA GLN A 53 24.12 0.84 -1.43
C GLN A 53 23.09 1.75 -2.12
N SER A 54 23.52 2.60 -3.05
CA SER A 54 22.62 3.41 -3.88
C SER A 54 21.71 2.55 -4.75
N GLU A 55 22.22 1.46 -5.34
CA GLU A 55 21.42 0.53 -6.14
C GLU A 55 20.40 -0.25 -5.29
N PHE A 56 20.80 -0.73 -4.11
CA PHE A 56 19.88 -1.33 -3.14
C PHE A 56 18.74 -0.37 -2.79
N ASN A 57 19.08 0.85 -2.36
CA ASN A 57 18.10 1.86 -1.96
C ASN A 57 17.15 2.23 -3.10
N ARG A 58 17.67 2.33 -4.33
CA ARG A 58 16.87 2.62 -5.52
C ARG A 58 15.88 1.50 -5.83
N ARG A 59 16.31 0.24 -5.74
CA ARG A 59 15.44 -0.94 -5.93
C ARG A 59 14.40 -1.04 -4.81
N ALA A 60 14.80 -0.89 -3.55
CA ALA A 60 13.90 -0.88 -2.40
C ALA A 60 12.82 0.22 -2.51
N SER A 61 13.22 1.43 -2.90
CA SER A 61 12.28 2.54 -3.13
C SER A 61 11.27 2.23 -4.23
N ARG A 62 11.72 1.65 -5.35
CA ARG A 62 10.83 1.26 -6.46
C ARG A 62 9.83 0.19 -6.04
N ILE A 63 10.26 -0.81 -5.27
CA ILE A 63 9.38 -1.85 -4.73
C ILE A 63 8.36 -1.23 -3.77
N GLY A 64 8.81 -0.38 -2.85
CA GLY A 64 7.93 0.30 -1.89
C GLY A 64 6.87 1.18 -2.56
N LEU A 65 7.23 1.87 -3.65
CA LEU A 65 6.29 2.63 -4.47
C LEU A 65 5.30 1.70 -5.19
N GLY A 66 5.79 0.61 -5.79
CA GLY A 66 4.95 -0.36 -6.48
C GLY A 66 3.94 -1.02 -5.55
N ILE A 67 4.34 -1.43 -4.34
CA ILE A 67 3.43 -1.96 -3.31
C ILE A 67 2.32 -0.94 -2.99
N HIS A 68 2.67 0.34 -2.84
CA HIS A 68 1.69 1.38 -2.58
C HIS A 68 0.71 1.59 -3.75
N GLN A 69 1.20 1.56 -4.99
CA GLN A 69 0.35 1.65 -6.17
C GLN A 69 -0.61 0.46 -6.26
N SER A 70 -0.13 -0.76 -6.01
CA SER A 70 -0.95 -1.96 -5.96
C SER A 70 -2.00 -1.89 -4.88
N SER A 71 -1.66 -1.40 -3.67
CA SER A 71 -2.63 -1.25 -2.59
C SER A 71 -3.71 -0.20 -2.89
N GLN A 72 -3.38 0.88 -3.61
CA GLN A 72 -4.39 1.84 -4.09
C GLN A 72 -5.36 1.22 -5.10
N LYS A 73 -4.85 0.46 -6.08
CA LYS A 73 -5.68 -0.28 -7.05
C LYS A 73 -6.57 -1.30 -6.34
N LEU A 74 -6.01 -2.00 -5.35
CA LEU A 74 -6.73 -2.95 -4.51
C LEU A 74 -7.85 -2.29 -3.71
N ALA A 75 -7.63 -1.11 -3.15
CA ALA A 75 -8.68 -0.37 -2.46
C ALA A 75 -9.84 0.01 -3.41
N LYS A 76 -9.54 0.32 -4.68
CA LYS A 76 -10.57 0.53 -5.71
C LYS A 76 -11.30 -0.78 -6.03
N LEU A 77 -10.58 -1.88 -6.23
CA LEU A 77 -11.15 -3.21 -6.45
C LEU A 77 -12.07 -3.62 -5.29
N ALA A 78 -11.67 -3.38 -4.04
CA ALA A 78 -12.46 -3.67 -2.85
C ALA A 78 -13.81 -2.92 -2.85
N LYS A 79 -13.82 -1.65 -3.29
CA LYS A 79 -15.06 -0.87 -3.44
C LYS A 79 -15.96 -1.45 -4.53
N LEU A 80 -15.40 -1.89 -5.65
CA LEU A 80 -16.16 -2.52 -6.75
C LEU A 80 -16.70 -3.90 -6.35
N ALA A 81 -15.90 -4.70 -5.65
CA ALA A 81 -16.30 -6.02 -5.15
C ALA A 81 -17.45 -5.94 -4.14
N LYS A 82 -17.55 -4.83 -3.37
CA LYS A 82 -18.67 -4.53 -2.47
C LYS A 82 -19.92 -4.01 -3.19
N ARG A 83 -19.79 -3.39 -4.37
CA ARG A 83 -20.92 -2.92 -5.17
C ARG A 83 -21.57 -4.11 -5.89
N THR A 84 -22.59 -4.68 -5.25
CA THR A 84 -23.34 -5.86 -5.71
C THR A 84 -24.64 -5.46 -6.42
N SER A 85 -24.54 -4.87 -7.62
CA SER A 85 -25.70 -4.54 -8.45
C SER A 85 -26.04 -5.66 -9.44
N VAL A 86 -27.32 -5.94 -9.66
CA VAL A 86 -27.80 -6.94 -10.63
C VAL A 86 -27.82 -6.39 -12.05
N PHE A 87 -28.05 -5.08 -12.18
CA PHE A 87 -28.29 -4.41 -13.46
C PHE A 87 -27.06 -3.70 -14.01
N ASP A 88 -26.02 -3.55 -13.18
CA ASP A 88 -24.78 -2.86 -13.50
C ASP A 88 -23.63 -3.59 -12.78
N ASP A 89 -23.30 -4.79 -13.27
CA ASP A 89 -22.23 -5.63 -12.70
C ASP A 89 -20.88 -5.19 -13.28
N PRO A 90 -19.96 -4.62 -12.47
CA PRO A 90 -18.66 -4.13 -12.93
C PRO A 90 -17.66 -5.28 -13.19
N THR A 91 -18.11 -6.38 -13.80
CA THR A 91 -17.30 -7.59 -14.00
C THR A 91 -16.06 -7.32 -14.85
N ALA A 92 -16.18 -6.54 -15.92
CA ALA A 92 -15.04 -6.19 -16.77
C ALA A 92 -13.98 -5.36 -16.03
N GLU A 93 -14.39 -4.32 -15.27
CA GLU A 93 -13.46 -3.48 -14.50
C GLU A 93 -12.79 -4.27 -13.36
N ILE A 94 -13.55 -5.17 -12.71
CA ILE A 94 -13.01 -6.07 -11.68
C ILE A 94 -11.97 -7.02 -12.29
N GLN A 95 -12.23 -7.60 -13.47
CA GLN A 95 -11.29 -8.48 -14.16
C GLN A 95 -10.01 -7.74 -14.57
N GLU A 96 -10.14 -6.54 -15.14
CA GLU A 96 -9.00 -5.72 -15.53
C GLU A 96 -8.13 -5.37 -14.32
N LEU A 97 -8.74 -4.85 -13.23
CA LEU A 97 -8.02 -4.53 -12.01
C LEU A 97 -7.39 -5.78 -11.37
N THR A 98 -8.08 -6.93 -11.40
CA THR A 98 -7.55 -8.21 -10.89
C THR A 98 -6.31 -8.62 -11.67
N ALA A 99 -6.35 -8.54 -13.01
CA ALA A 99 -5.21 -8.88 -13.86
C ALA A 99 -4.02 -7.95 -13.61
N VAL A 100 -4.25 -6.64 -13.53
CA VAL A 100 -3.19 -5.65 -13.26
C VAL A 100 -2.59 -5.85 -11.86
N ILE A 101 -3.40 -6.01 -10.83
CA ILE A 101 -2.91 -6.22 -9.45
C ILE A 101 -2.15 -7.54 -9.35
N LYS A 102 -2.63 -8.61 -10.00
CA LYS A 102 -1.92 -9.89 -10.08
C LYS A 102 -0.54 -9.69 -10.69
N GLN A 103 -0.45 -9.04 -11.85
CA GLN A 103 0.82 -8.76 -12.52
C GLN A 103 1.76 -7.94 -11.63
N ASP A 104 1.25 -6.89 -10.98
CA ASP A 104 2.03 -6.05 -10.08
C ASP A 104 2.57 -6.87 -8.89
N ILE A 105 1.74 -7.69 -8.23
CA ILE A 105 2.14 -8.52 -7.08
C ILE A 105 3.19 -9.56 -7.47
N THR A 106 3.03 -10.22 -8.63
CA THR A 106 4.02 -11.19 -9.11
C THR A 106 5.37 -10.51 -9.37
N ALA A 107 5.37 -9.37 -10.07
CA ALA A 107 6.59 -8.61 -10.34
C ALA A 107 7.23 -8.06 -9.05
N LEU A 108 6.42 -7.64 -8.07
CA LEU A 108 6.91 -7.18 -6.77
C LEU A 108 7.52 -8.33 -5.96
N ASN A 109 6.92 -9.53 -6.00
CA ASN A 109 7.46 -10.71 -5.34
C ASN A 109 8.83 -11.08 -5.91
N GLU A 110 8.97 -11.12 -7.23
CA GLU A 110 10.26 -11.36 -7.90
C GLU A 110 11.31 -10.31 -7.51
N ALA A 111 10.93 -9.03 -7.52
CA ALA A 111 11.83 -7.94 -7.15
C ALA A 111 12.27 -8.01 -5.68
N VAL A 112 11.40 -8.42 -4.76
CA VAL A 112 11.72 -8.62 -3.34
C VAL A 112 12.68 -9.80 -3.15
N VAL A 113 12.46 -10.91 -3.87
CA VAL A 113 13.38 -12.06 -3.89
C VAL A 113 14.77 -11.63 -4.39
N GLU A 114 14.84 -10.88 -5.48
CA GLU A 114 16.10 -10.37 -6.03
C GLU A 114 16.80 -9.42 -5.04
N LEU A 115 16.04 -8.51 -4.40
CA LEU A 115 16.58 -7.61 -3.39
C LEU A 115 17.16 -8.36 -2.18
N GLN A 116 16.52 -9.45 -1.76
CA GLN A 116 17.06 -10.31 -0.71
C GLN A 116 18.36 -11.01 -1.12
N LEU A 117 18.45 -11.49 -2.37
CA LEU A 117 19.68 -12.09 -2.88
C LEU A 117 20.84 -11.08 -2.88
N LEU A 118 20.57 -9.83 -3.26
CA LEU A 118 21.56 -8.74 -3.19
C LEU A 118 22.01 -8.48 -1.75
N CYS A 119 21.07 -8.43 -0.80
CA CYS A 119 21.37 -8.26 0.62
C CYS A 119 22.26 -9.41 1.15
N ASN A 120 21.93 -10.65 0.80
CA ASN A 120 22.70 -11.83 1.23
C ASN A 120 24.11 -11.87 0.61
N ALA A 121 24.24 -11.54 -0.67
CA ALA A 121 25.53 -11.46 -1.35
C ALA A 121 26.43 -10.36 -0.73
N GLN A 122 25.83 -9.22 -0.38
CA GLN A 122 26.54 -8.12 0.26
C GLN A 122 27.02 -8.49 1.68
N ASN A 123 26.23 -9.26 2.44
CA ASN A 123 26.62 -9.75 3.75
C ASN A 123 27.80 -10.74 3.71
N GLN A 124 27.93 -11.55 2.66
CA GLN A 124 29.04 -12.49 2.50
C GLN A 124 30.36 -11.81 2.09
N SER A 125 30.29 -10.62 1.47
CA SER A 125 31.49 -9.92 0.98
C SER A 125 32.36 -9.31 2.08
N GLY A 126 31.90 -9.27 3.35
CA GLY A 126 32.71 -8.87 4.52
C GLY A 126 33.22 -7.42 4.57
N ASN A 127 32.93 -6.60 3.56
CA ASN A 127 33.51 -5.26 3.36
C ASN A 127 32.55 -4.12 3.73
N LEU A 128 31.44 -4.43 4.42
CA LEU A 128 30.37 -3.50 4.73
C LEU A 128 30.14 -3.42 6.25
N SER A 129 29.88 -2.21 6.77
CA SER A 129 29.53 -1.98 8.16
C SER A 129 28.31 -2.81 8.60
N LYS A 130 28.35 -3.35 9.82
CA LYS A 130 27.26 -4.09 10.47
C LYS A 130 25.92 -3.33 10.37
N ASP A 131 25.96 -2.01 10.58
CA ASP A 131 24.79 -1.13 10.57
C ASP A 131 24.07 -1.13 9.21
N THR A 132 24.83 -1.08 8.11
CA THR A 132 24.26 -1.06 6.76
C THR A 132 23.70 -2.41 6.32
N THR A 133 24.28 -3.51 6.79
CA THR A 133 23.73 -4.86 6.61
C THR A 133 22.43 -5.02 7.39
N SER A 134 22.41 -4.59 8.67
CA SER A 134 21.20 -4.61 9.50
C SER A 134 20.08 -3.80 8.85
N HIS A 135 20.38 -2.54 8.48
CA HIS A 135 19.41 -1.68 7.81
C HIS A 135 18.85 -2.29 6.51
N SER A 136 19.72 -2.87 5.67
CA SER A 136 19.29 -3.49 4.40
C SER A 136 18.36 -4.69 4.66
N SER A 137 18.66 -5.50 5.67
CA SER A 137 17.77 -6.60 6.09
C SER A 137 16.42 -6.07 6.57
N THR A 138 16.42 -5.08 7.48
CA THR A 138 15.18 -4.49 8.00
C THR A 138 14.29 -3.92 6.89
N VAL A 139 14.88 -3.25 5.89
CA VAL A 139 14.13 -2.72 4.75
C VAL A 139 13.53 -3.85 3.91
N VAL A 140 14.28 -4.92 3.65
CA VAL A 140 13.78 -6.09 2.92
C VAL A 140 12.62 -6.73 3.67
N ASP A 141 12.70 -6.81 4.99
CA ASP A 141 11.67 -7.43 5.84
C ASP A 141 10.40 -6.56 5.94
N ASP A 142 10.53 -5.23 6.02
CA ASP A 142 9.39 -4.30 5.89
C ASP A 142 8.67 -4.48 4.55
N LEU A 143 9.42 -4.52 3.45
CA LEU A 143 8.86 -4.69 2.11
C LEU A 143 8.13 -6.03 1.96
N LYS A 144 8.68 -7.12 2.51
CA LYS A 144 8.03 -8.44 2.55
C LYS A 144 6.73 -8.40 3.32
N ASN A 145 6.72 -7.82 4.52
CA ASN A 145 5.52 -7.73 5.35
C ASN A 145 4.42 -6.90 4.68
N ARG A 146 4.79 -5.79 4.04
CA ARG A 146 3.85 -4.94 3.29
C ARG A 146 3.30 -5.65 2.05
N LEU A 147 4.14 -6.38 1.31
CA LEU A 147 3.71 -7.18 0.15
C LEU A 147 2.80 -8.34 0.58
N MET A 148 3.13 -9.01 1.68
CA MET A 148 2.31 -10.07 2.27
C MET A 148 0.93 -9.54 2.68
N SER A 149 0.89 -8.39 3.36
CA SER A 149 -0.36 -7.74 3.76
C SER A 149 -1.21 -7.37 2.54
N THR A 150 -0.59 -6.81 1.50
CA THR A 150 -1.28 -6.45 0.25
C THR A 150 -1.82 -7.70 -0.48
N THR A 151 -1.02 -8.76 -0.54
CA THR A 151 -1.42 -10.06 -1.12
C THR A 151 -2.59 -10.69 -0.36
N LYS A 152 -2.56 -10.61 0.97
CA LYS A 152 -3.64 -11.09 1.83
C LYS A 152 -4.94 -10.34 1.58
N GLU A 153 -4.90 -9.00 1.59
CA GLU A 153 -6.08 -8.17 1.33
C GLU A 153 -6.62 -8.44 -0.09
N PHE A 154 -5.76 -8.65 -1.08
CA PHE A 154 -6.18 -9.00 -2.44
C PHE A 154 -6.93 -10.33 -2.48
N LYS A 155 -6.41 -11.37 -1.81
CA LYS A 155 -7.09 -12.65 -1.66
C LYS A 155 -8.47 -12.50 -0.99
N GLU A 156 -8.57 -11.70 0.06
CA GLU A 156 -9.83 -11.45 0.76
C GLU A 156 -10.87 -10.78 -0.14
N VAL A 157 -10.46 -9.76 -0.91
CA VAL A 157 -11.34 -9.06 -1.87
C VAL A 157 -11.84 -9.98 -2.96
N LEU A 158 -10.97 -10.84 -3.51
CA LEU A 158 -11.34 -11.84 -4.51
C LEU A 158 -12.30 -12.87 -3.95
N THR A 159 -12.06 -13.35 -2.72
CA THR A 159 -12.94 -14.31 -2.04
C THR A 159 -14.32 -13.70 -1.81
N MET A 160 -14.39 -12.45 -1.34
CA MET A 160 -15.65 -11.71 -1.17
C MET A 160 -16.39 -11.53 -2.50
N ARG A 161 -15.66 -11.26 -3.60
CA ARG A 161 -16.26 -11.18 -4.93
C ARG A 161 -16.87 -12.52 -5.36
N THR A 162 -16.15 -13.63 -5.18
CA THR A 162 -16.64 -14.99 -5.48
C THR A 162 -17.91 -15.31 -4.70
N GLU A 163 -17.93 -15.02 -3.40
CA GLU A 163 -19.10 -15.21 -2.55
C GLU A 163 -20.30 -14.39 -3.04
N ASN A 164 -20.10 -13.08 -3.27
CA ASN A 164 -21.14 -12.21 -3.82
C ASN A 164 -21.69 -12.75 -5.14
N LEU A 165 -20.81 -13.25 -6.01
CA LEU A 165 -21.20 -13.79 -7.30
C LEU A 165 -22.07 -15.04 -7.17
N LYS A 166 -21.73 -15.93 -6.23
CA LYS A 166 -22.48 -17.14 -5.92
C LYS A 166 -23.85 -16.82 -5.31
N VAL A 167 -23.94 -15.86 -4.41
CA VAL A 167 -25.22 -15.41 -3.81
C VAL A 167 -26.17 -14.89 -4.89
N HIS A 168 -25.66 -14.06 -5.80
CA HIS A 168 -26.44 -13.56 -6.93
C HIS A 168 -26.89 -14.66 -7.90
N GLU A 169 -26.02 -15.65 -8.17
CA GLU A 169 -26.38 -16.79 -9.00
C GLU A 169 -27.48 -17.62 -8.34
N ASN A 170 -27.35 -17.92 -7.04
CA ASN A 170 -28.38 -18.63 -6.27
C ASN A 170 -29.71 -17.86 -6.28
N ARG A 171 -29.70 -16.56 -5.98
CA ARG A 171 -30.90 -15.71 -6.04
C ARG A 171 -31.53 -15.73 -7.42
N ARG A 172 -30.72 -15.67 -8.48
CA ARG A 172 -31.23 -15.78 -9.85
C ARG A 172 -31.82 -17.16 -10.10
N GLN A 173 -31.21 -18.26 -9.66
CA GLN A 173 -31.80 -19.59 -9.79
C GLN A 173 -33.17 -19.68 -9.08
N LEU A 174 -33.34 -19.05 -7.92
CA LEU A 174 -34.62 -18.98 -7.20
C LEU A 174 -35.71 -18.21 -7.98
N PHE A 175 -35.36 -17.15 -8.72
CA PHE A 175 -36.34 -16.29 -9.42
C PHE A 175 -36.41 -16.52 -10.95
N SER A 176 -35.44 -17.20 -11.55
CA SER A 176 -35.27 -17.41 -13.01
C SER A 176 -35.49 -18.86 -13.44
N SER A 177 -35.54 -19.82 -12.51
CA SER A 177 -35.79 -21.24 -12.83
C SER A 177 -37.21 -21.56 -13.27
N THR A 178 -38.10 -20.57 -13.39
CA THR A 178 -39.48 -20.79 -13.84
C THR A 178 -39.64 -20.92 -15.36
N SER A 179 -38.58 -20.85 -16.18
CA SER A 179 -38.74 -20.61 -17.63
C SER A 179 -38.34 -21.74 -18.59
N LYS A 180 -38.09 -22.97 -18.11
CA LYS A 180 -38.01 -24.14 -19.02
C LYS A 180 -39.28 -25.00 -19.07
N ASP A 181 -40.19 -24.87 -18.09
CA ASP A 181 -41.47 -25.62 -18.06
C ASP A 181 -42.71 -24.81 -17.64
N ALA A 182 -42.63 -23.49 -17.46
CA ALA A 182 -43.83 -22.69 -17.22
C ALA A 182 -44.47 -22.29 -18.56
N SER A 183 -45.46 -23.08 -18.97
CA SER A 183 -46.65 -22.50 -19.59
C SER A 183 -47.05 -21.23 -18.81
N ASN A 184 -46.94 -20.07 -19.47
CA ASN A 184 -47.22 -18.74 -18.94
C ASN A 184 -48.38 -18.71 -17.92
N PRO A 185 -48.16 -18.45 -16.61
CA PRO A 185 -49.25 -18.38 -15.64
C PRO A 185 -50.05 -17.07 -15.77
N PHE A 186 -49.50 -16.05 -16.45
CA PHE A 186 -50.18 -14.77 -16.70
C PHE A 186 -51.11 -14.77 -17.93
N ILE A 187 -51.24 -15.90 -18.65
CA ILE A 187 -52.24 -16.05 -19.73
C ILE A 187 -53.60 -16.55 -19.19
N ARG A 188 -53.69 -16.94 -17.91
CA ARG A 188 -54.97 -17.34 -17.30
C ARG A 188 -55.54 -16.21 -16.46
N GLN A 189 -56.16 -15.22 -17.10
CA GLN A 189 -57.36 -14.53 -16.59
C GLN A 189 -57.82 -13.47 -17.59
N ARG A 190 -58.33 -13.93 -18.74
CA ARG A 190 -59.42 -13.20 -19.39
C ARG A 190 -60.64 -14.10 -19.31
N PRO A 191 -61.60 -13.83 -18.41
CA PRO A 191 -62.90 -14.44 -18.52
C PRO A 191 -63.46 -13.99 -19.87
N LEU A 192 -63.55 -14.92 -20.82
CA LEU A 192 -64.42 -14.75 -21.97
C LEU A 192 -65.83 -14.71 -21.40
N VAL A 193 -66.33 -13.51 -21.12
CA VAL A 193 -67.75 -13.29 -20.88
C VAL A 193 -68.44 -13.62 -22.20
N SER A 194 -68.94 -14.86 -22.27
CA SER A 194 -70.04 -15.19 -23.15
C SER A 194 -71.16 -14.23 -22.84
N LYS A 195 -71.56 -13.46 -23.85
CA LYS A 195 -72.76 -12.64 -23.81
C LYS A 195 -73.96 -13.57 -23.69
N ALA A 196 -74.36 -13.83 -22.45
CA ALA A 196 -75.69 -14.33 -22.11
C ALA A 196 -76.35 -13.28 -21.22
N SER A 197 -77.61 -12.99 -21.57
CA SER A 197 -78.49 -11.97 -21.03
C SER A 197 -78.49 -11.80 -19.51
N SER A 198 -78.42 -10.53 -19.10
CA SER A 198 -79.18 -9.87 -18.03
C SER A 198 -79.81 -10.73 -16.92
N ASN A 199 -79.24 -10.66 -15.71
CA ASN A 199 -79.89 -10.17 -14.47
C ASN A 199 -79.19 -10.75 -13.23
N SER A 200 -78.36 -9.95 -12.56
CA SER A 200 -78.30 -9.93 -11.09
C SER A 200 -77.39 -8.80 -10.61
N SER A 201 -77.86 -8.14 -9.56
CA SER A 201 -77.28 -6.99 -8.88
C SER A 201 -76.06 -7.37 -8.05
N ALA A 202 -74.90 -6.76 -8.32
CA ALA A 202 -73.76 -6.70 -7.40
C ALA A 202 -73.13 -5.30 -7.45
N PRO A 203 -72.78 -4.68 -6.31
CA PRO A 203 -72.26 -3.31 -6.29
C PRO A 203 -70.79 -3.26 -6.75
N PRO A 204 -70.36 -2.17 -7.43
CA PRO A 204 -68.97 -2.01 -7.86
C PRO A 204 -68.03 -1.57 -6.71
N PRO A 205 -66.73 -1.91 -6.76
CA PRO A 205 -65.73 -1.51 -5.76
C PRO A 205 -65.35 -0.01 -5.80
N PRO A 206 -64.80 0.54 -4.70
CA PRO A 206 -64.97 1.94 -4.30
C PRO A 206 -63.94 2.94 -4.87
N TRP A 207 -63.19 2.61 -5.94
CA TRP A 207 -62.13 3.49 -6.45
C TRP A 207 -62.49 4.24 -7.74
N ALA A 208 -63.76 4.22 -8.15
CA ALA A 208 -64.22 4.86 -9.37
C ALA A 208 -65.06 6.11 -9.09
N ASN A 209 -64.40 7.17 -8.59
CA ASN A 209 -64.72 8.60 -8.77
C ASN A 209 -63.62 9.38 -8.02
N GLU A 210 -62.93 10.40 -8.55
CA GLU A 210 -63.44 11.59 -9.23
C GLU A 210 -62.46 12.15 -10.29
N SER A 211 -63.04 12.55 -11.43
CA SER A 211 -62.81 13.73 -12.28
C SER A 211 -61.55 14.61 -12.20
N SER A 212 -60.92 14.75 -13.39
CA SER A 212 -60.49 16.00 -14.08
C SER A 212 -59.14 16.68 -13.78
N ALA A 213 -58.20 16.58 -14.74
CA ALA A 213 -57.49 17.71 -15.36
C ALA A 213 -56.70 17.31 -16.63
N SER A 214 -57.12 17.85 -17.80
CA SER A 214 -56.39 18.23 -19.04
C SER A 214 -55.03 17.58 -19.38
N SER A 215 -54.79 16.98 -20.56
CA SER A 215 -54.76 17.63 -21.89
C SER A 215 -54.63 16.57 -23.03
N PRO A 216 -55.22 16.76 -24.24
CA PRO A 216 -55.01 15.87 -25.38
C PRO A 216 -54.10 16.50 -26.46
N LEU A 217 -53.15 15.73 -26.97
CA LEU A 217 -52.46 16.01 -28.24
C LEU A 217 -52.24 14.68 -28.94
N PHE A 218 -53.00 14.44 -30.02
CA PHE A 218 -52.72 13.67 -31.25
C PHE A 218 -54.05 13.15 -31.85
N PRO A 219 -54.43 13.53 -33.10
CA PRO A 219 -55.69 13.12 -33.69
C PRO A 219 -55.60 11.71 -34.28
N ARG A 220 -56.41 10.78 -33.76
CA ARG A 220 -56.61 9.46 -34.38
C ARG A 220 -57.67 9.55 -35.48
N LYS A 221 -57.23 9.51 -36.73
CA LYS A 221 -58.08 9.31 -37.92
C LYS A 221 -58.74 7.93 -37.84
N LYS A 222 -60.08 7.89 -37.81
CA LYS A 222 -60.87 6.66 -37.94
C LYS A 222 -61.16 6.43 -39.42
N THR A 223 -60.87 5.23 -39.92
CA THR A 223 -61.48 4.67 -41.13
C THR A 223 -61.96 3.27 -40.81
N ASN A 224 -63.27 3.06 -40.97
CA ASN A 224 -63.95 1.78 -40.95
C ASN A 224 -63.44 0.90 -42.10
N GLY A 225 -63.31 -0.40 -41.84
CA GLY A 225 -63.09 -1.44 -42.84
C GLY A 225 -63.10 -2.79 -42.16
N ASP A 226 -64.21 -3.51 -42.33
CA ASP A 226 -64.33 -4.95 -42.04
C ASP A 226 -63.18 -5.71 -42.70
N SER A 227 -62.50 -6.59 -41.95
CA SER A 227 -61.84 -7.79 -42.46
C SER A 227 -61.33 -8.66 -41.30
N SER A 228 -61.87 -9.86 -41.28
CA SER A 228 -61.35 -11.12 -40.75
C SER A 228 -59.88 -11.21 -40.32
N LEU A 229 -59.69 -11.90 -39.18
CA LEU A 229 -58.66 -12.92 -38.95
C LEU A 229 -57.19 -12.47 -39.11
N SER A 230 -56.52 -12.11 -38.02
CA SER A 230 -55.17 -12.59 -37.63
C SER A 230 -54.55 -11.76 -36.49
N THR A 231 -54.47 -12.38 -35.31
CA THR A 231 -53.37 -12.14 -34.35
C THR A 231 -52.77 -13.53 -34.11
N PRO A 232 -51.44 -13.72 -34.18
CA PRO A 232 -50.55 -13.08 -33.20
C PRO A 232 -49.22 -12.59 -33.81
N VAL A 233 -49.01 -11.27 -33.86
CA VAL A 233 -47.69 -10.63 -34.11
C VAL A 233 -46.99 -10.26 -32.78
N LEU A 234 -47.35 -10.92 -31.66
CA LEU A 234 -46.76 -10.65 -30.35
C LEU A 234 -45.81 -11.75 -29.83
N HIS A 235 -45.49 -12.75 -30.65
CA HIS A 235 -44.61 -13.86 -30.24
C HIS A 235 -43.16 -13.75 -30.75
N HIS A 236 -42.87 -12.84 -31.70
CA HIS A 236 -41.53 -12.74 -32.29
C HIS A 236 -40.60 -11.74 -31.58
N GLN A 237 -41.11 -10.86 -30.71
CA GLN A 237 -40.29 -9.91 -29.95
C GLN A 237 -39.84 -10.43 -28.58
N GLN A 238 -39.91 -11.74 -28.33
CA GLN A 238 -39.38 -12.34 -27.10
C GLN A 238 -38.19 -13.28 -27.34
N GLN A 239 -37.82 -13.52 -28.60
CA GLN A 239 -36.71 -14.41 -28.95
C GLN A 239 -35.36 -13.70 -29.11
N GLN A 240 -35.32 -12.37 -29.02
CA GLN A 240 -34.10 -11.57 -29.19
C GLN A 240 -33.50 -11.07 -27.86
N LEU A 241 -34.14 -11.36 -26.72
CA LEU A 241 -33.64 -11.02 -25.38
C LEU A 241 -32.87 -12.17 -24.71
N VAL A 242 -33.04 -13.40 -25.20
CA VAL A 242 -32.34 -14.62 -24.74
C VAL A 242 -30.83 -14.60 -25.08
N PRO A 243 -30.35 -14.13 -26.25
CA PRO A 243 -28.91 -14.19 -26.59
C PRO A 243 -28.03 -13.33 -25.66
N VAL A 244 -28.57 -12.19 -25.18
CA VAL A 244 -27.83 -11.28 -24.28
C VAL A 244 -27.67 -11.92 -22.90
N GLN A 245 -28.65 -12.69 -22.46
CA GLN A 245 -28.64 -13.32 -21.13
C GLN A 245 -27.61 -14.46 -21.04
N ASP A 246 -27.48 -15.28 -22.08
CA ASP A 246 -26.50 -16.37 -22.13
C ASP A 246 -25.06 -15.84 -22.18
N SER A 247 -24.80 -14.78 -22.96
CA SER A 247 -23.47 -14.15 -23.03
C SER A 247 -22.98 -13.63 -21.67
N TYR A 248 -23.89 -13.07 -20.86
CA TYR A 248 -23.57 -12.57 -19.53
C TYR A 248 -23.29 -13.71 -18.54
N MET A 249 -24.01 -14.83 -18.65
CA MET A 249 -23.75 -16.01 -17.82
C MET A 249 -22.40 -16.65 -18.13
N GLN A 250 -22.03 -16.73 -19.41
CA GLN A 250 -20.73 -17.22 -19.86
C GLN A 250 -19.58 -16.36 -19.31
N SER A 251 -19.66 -15.04 -19.50
CA SER A 251 -18.63 -14.08 -19.04
C SER A 251 -18.41 -14.16 -17.52
N ARG A 252 -19.49 -14.39 -16.77
CA ARG A 252 -19.46 -14.50 -15.31
C ARG A 252 -18.84 -15.80 -14.82
N ALA A 253 -19.13 -16.92 -15.49
CA ALA A 253 -18.50 -18.21 -15.17
C ALA A 253 -16.99 -18.17 -15.46
N GLU A 254 -16.60 -17.58 -16.58
CA GLU A 254 -15.19 -17.33 -16.92
C GLU A 254 -14.52 -16.41 -15.89
N ALA A 255 -15.21 -15.35 -15.45
CA ALA A 255 -14.72 -14.47 -14.39
C ALA A 255 -14.39 -15.23 -13.10
N LEU A 256 -15.26 -16.16 -12.68
CA LEU A 256 -15.05 -16.97 -11.49
C LEU A 256 -13.83 -17.88 -11.62
N GLN A 257 -13.70 -18.56 -12.75
CA GLN A 257 -12.57 -19.45 -13.00
C GLN A 257 -11.25 -18.67 -12.97
N ASN A 258 -11.23 -17.47 -13.57
CA ASN A 258 -10.06 -16.59 -13.55
C ASN A 258 -9.72 -16.09 -12.13
N VAL A 259 -10.74 -15.76 -11.32
CA VAL A 259 -10.56 -15.37 -9.93
C VAL A 259 -10.04 -16.55 -9.09
N GLU A 260 -10.59 -17.76 -9.25
CA GLU A 260 -10.12 -18.96 -8.56
C GLU A 260 -8.67 -19.29 -8.89
N SER A 261 -8.31 -19.27 -10.18
CA SER A 261 -6.92 -19.44 -10.62
C SER A 261 -5.99 -18.40 -9.99
N THR A 262 -6.42 -17.13 -9.95
CA THR A 262 -5.65 -16.05 -9.32
C THR A 262 -5.48 -16.28 -7.82
N ILE A 263 -6.53 -16.71 -7.11
CA ILE A 263 -6.46 -17.04 -5.67
C ILE A 263 -5.45 -18.18 -5.41
N HIS A 264 -5.41 -19.19 -6.26
CA HIS A 264 -4.43 -20.28 -6.16
C HIS A 264 -3.00 -19.78 -6.32
N GLU A 265 -2.74 -18.96 -7.35
CA GLU A 265 -1.40 -18.39 -7.59
C GLU A 265 -0.95 -17.47 -6.45
N LEU A 266 -1.85 -16.62 -5.95
CA LEU A 266 -1.59 -15.77 -4.78
C LEU A 266 -1.33 -16.59 -3.53
N SER A 267 -1.96 -17.75 -3.38
CA SER A 267 -1.71 -18.64 -2.23
C SER A 267 -0.30 -19.22 -2.27
N ASN A 268 0.25 -19.48 -3.46
CA ASN A 268 1.66 -19.86 -3.62
C ASN A 268 2.59 -18.71 -3.23
N ILE A 269 2.34 -17.49 -3.73
CA ILE A 269 3.12 -16.29 -3.37
C ILE A 269 3.03 -16.02 -1.86
N PHE A 270 1.84 -16.12 -1.29
CA PHE A 270 1.62 -15.92 0.15
C PHE A 270 2.38 -16.95 0.99
N THR A 271 2.40 -18.22 0.56
CA THR A 271 3.17 -19.26 1.24
C THR A 271 4.67 -18.99 1.13
N GLN A 272 5.15 -18.56 -0.03
CA GLN A 272 6.55 -18.19 -0.24
C GLN A 272 6.96 -16.99 0.65
N LEU A 273 6.13 -15.95 0.73
CA LEU A 273 6.38 -14.82 1.61
C LEU A 273 6.32 -15.25 3.08
N ALA A 274 5.40 -16.15 3.45
CA ALA A 274 5.27 -16.64 4.81
C ALA A 274 6.48 -17.46 5.24
N THR A 275 7.02 -18.33 4.37
CA THR A 275 8.26 -19.08 4.66
C THR A 275 9.47 -18.16 4.71
N MET A 276 9.53 -17.16 3.82
CA MET A 276 10.61 -16.18 3.80
C MET A 276 10.64 -15.32 5.07
N VAL A 277 9.47 -14.88 5.54
CA VAL A 277 9.34 -14.10 6.78
C VAL A 277 9.52 -14.98 8.03
N SER A 278 9.05 -16.23 8.02
CA SER A 278 9.22 -17.13 9.18
C SER A 278 10.65 -17.62 9.36
N GLN A 279 11.38 -17.86 8.27
CA GLN A 279 12.80 -18.24 8.32
C GLN A 279 13.70 -17.14 8.86
N GLN A 280 13.32 -15.86 8.69
CA GLN A 280 14.10 -14.72 9.16
C GLN A 280 13.88 -14.40 10.64
N GLY A 281 13.06 -15.19 11.35
CA GLY A 281 12.69 -14.92 12.73
C GLY A 281 11.71 -13.76 12.80
N GLU A 282 10.79 -13.85 13.76
CA GLU A 282 9.83 -12.81 14.09
C GLU A 282 10.56 -11.50 14.46
N LEU A 283 10.86 -10.67 13.45
CA LEU A 283 11.25 -9.28 13.64
C LEU A 283 9.97 -8.48 13.93
N ALA A 284 9.40 -8.74 15.10
CA ALA A 284 8.47 -7.83 15.74
C ALA A 284 9.25 -6.55 16.07
N ILE A 285 9.39 -5.65 15.09
CA ILE A 285 9.82 -4.24 15.18
C ILE A 285 10.58 -3.96 16.50
N ARG A 286 11.78 -4.53 16.66
CA ARG A 286 12.62 -4.25 17.83
C ARG A 286 13.42 -3.01 17.53
N ILE A 287 12.78 -1.87 17.77
CA ILE A 287 13.45 -0.58 17.89
C ILE A 287 14.57 -0.63 18.96
N ASP A 288 14.50 -1.60 19.88
CA ASP A 288 15.44 -1.77 20.99
C ASP A 288 16.81 -2.34 20.58
N GLU A 289 16.92 -3.06 19.46
CA GLU A 289 18.18 -3.77 19.13
C GLU A 289 19.29 -2.81 18.66
N ASN A 290 18.91 -1.65 18.11
CA ASN A 290 19.84 -0.55 17.83
C ASN A 290 20.17 0.29 19.07
N MET A 291 19.37 0.22 20.16
CA MET A 291 19.60 1.01 21.37
C MET A 291 20.86 0.54 22.10
N ASP A 292 21.06 -0.77 22.22
CA ASP A 292 22.23 -1.34 22.88
C ASP A 292 23.53 -1.02 22.13
N ASP A 293 23.54 -1.13 20.80
CA ASP A 293 24.68 -0.74 19.96
C ASP A 293 24.94 0.78 20.04
N THR A 294 23.90 1.63 20.08
CA THR A 294 24.09 3.07 20.31
C THR A 294 24.61 3.38 21.72
N LEU A 295 24.17 2.65 22.74
CA LEU A 295 24.63 2.82 24.12
C LEU A 295 26.12 2.47 24.22
N ALA A 296 26.54 1.34 23.66
CA ALA A 296 27.95 0.94 23.62
C ALA A 296 28.83 1.96 22.88
N ASN A 297 28.36 2.50 21.75
CA ASN A 297 29.08 3.54 21.00
C ASN A 297 29.16 4.87 21.76
N VAL A 298 28.09 5.26 22.45
CA VAL A 298 28.04 6.48 23.27
C VAL A 298 28.95 6.35 24.51
N GLU A 299 28.92 5.20 25.19
CA GLU A 299 29.84 4.91 26.31
C GLU A 299 31.31 4.90 25.84
N GLY A 300 31.59 4.30 24.68
CA GLY A 300 32.91 4.35 24.06
C GLY A 300 33.37 5.78 23.76
N ALA A 301 32.48 6.62 23.21
CA ALA A 301 32.76 8.03 22.95
C ALA A 301 32.99 8.83 24.24
N GLN A 302 32.18 8.57 25.29
CA GLN A 302 32.35 9.17 26.61
C GLN A 302 33.71 8.79 27.22
N GLY A 303 34.13 7.53 27.08
CA GLY A 303 35.44 7.07 27.51
C GLY A 303 36.60 7.81 26.83
N GLN A 304 36.51 8.04 25.52
CA GLN A 304 37.51 8.81 24.77
C GLN A 304 37.53 10.29 25.18
N LEU A 305 36.36 10.89 25.41
CA LEU A 305 36.25 12.28 25.90
C LEU A 305 36.84 12.44 27.31
N LEU A 306 36.56 11.49 28.21
CA LEU A 306 37.16 11.47 29.55
C LEU A 306 38.68 11.30 29.48
N LYS A 307 39.17 10.44 28.59
CA LYS A 307 40.61 10.25 28.36
C LYS A 307 41.27 11.54 27.85
N TYR A 308 40.64 12.25 26.92
CA TYR A 308 41.11 13.54 26.42
C TYR A 308 41.10 14.63 27.51
N LEU A 309 40.01 14.71 28.28
CA LEU A 309 39.90 15.66 29.41
C LEU A 309 40.97 15.38 30.48
N ASN A 310 41.27 14.11 30.76
CA ASN A 310 42.31 13.75 31.71
C ASN A 310 43.71 14.10 31.18
N SER A 311 43.96 13.87 29.88
CA SER A 311 45.19 14.30 29.21
C SER A 311 45.38 15.83 29.25
N ILE A 312 44.32 16.61 28.99
CA ILE A 312 44.39 18.08 29.03
C ILE A 312 44.56 18.61 30.46
N SER A 313 43.92 17.95 31.44
CA SER A 313 44.04 18.26 32.87
C SER A 313 45.47 18.04 33.38
N SER A 314 46.07 16.90 33.02
CA SER A 314 47.44 16.54 33.44
C SER A 314 48.49 17.60 33.03
N ASN A 315 48.34 18.17 31.83
CA ASN A 315 49.23 19.21 31.33
C ASN A 315 49.19 20.53 32.11
N ARG A 316 48.18 20.75 32.98
CA ARG A 316 48.13 21.94 33.84
C ARG A 316 49.26 21.98 34.87
N TRP A 317 49.66 20.82 35.39
CA TRP A 317 50.77 20.76 36.34
C TRP A 317 52.12 20.96 35.64
N LEU A 318 52.24 20.55 34.38
CA LEU A 318 53.40 20.88 33.55
C LEU A 318 53.49 22.39 33.28
N MET A 319 52.37 23.03 32.92
CA MET A 319 52.30 24.49 32.75
C MET A 319 52.67 25.26 34.02
N ILE A 320 52.22 24.80 35.20
CA ILE A 320 52.53 25.49 36.45
C ILE A 320 54.01 25.40 36.83
N LYS A 321 54.67 24.27 36.51
CA LYS A 321 56.12 24.12 36.70
C LYS A 321 56.92 25.05 35.79
N ILE A 322 56.55 25.14 34.52
CA ILE A 322 57.20 26.05 33.56
C ILE A 322 57.02 27.51 34.00
N PHE A 323 55.83 27.88 34.46
CA PHE A 323 55.56 29.21 35.00
C PHE A 323 56.39 29.53 36.24
N PHE A 324 56.55 28.56 37.16
CA PHE A 324 57.38 28.75 38.35
C PHE A 324 58.86 28.97 38.00
N VAL A 325 59.40 28.20 37.04
CA VAL A 325 60.78 28.38 36.56
C VAL A 325 60.96 29.76 35.93
N LEU A 326 60.01 30.24 35.13
CA LEU A 326 60.03 31.59 34.57
C LEU A 326 59.98 32.68 35.65
N MET A 327 59.19 32.51 36.71
CA MET A 327 59.11 33.46 37.82
C MET A 327 60.40 33.54 38.61
N VAL A 328 61.03 32.40 38.90
CA VAL A 328 62.34 32.37 39.57
C VAL A 328 63.40 33.03 38.68
N PHE A 329 63.41 32.75 37.38
CA PHE A 329 64.34 33.38 36.45
C PHE A 329 64.14 34.90 36.39
N LEU A 330 62.90 35.38 36.39
CA LEU A 330 62.57 36.81 36.41
C LEU A 330 63.00 37.48 37.72
N MET A 331 62.83 36.82 38.86
CA MET A 331 63.32 37.32 40.15
C MET A 331 64.84 37.44 40.18
N ILE A 332 65.55 36.43 39.68
CA ILE A 332 67.03 36.46 39.58
C ILE A 332 67.46 37.57 38.61
N PHE A 333 66.82 37.67 37.45
CA PHE A 333 67.11 38.71 36.47
C PHE A 333 66.91 40.11 37.05
N LEU A 334 65.80 40.37 37.74
CA LEU A 334 65.56 41.66 38.39
C LEU A 334 66.58 41.97 39.48
N PHE A 335 67.02 40.97 40.26
CA PHE A 335 67.99 41.19 41.33
C PHE A 335 69.43 41.40 40.85
N PHE A 336 69.79 40.83 39.69
CA PHE A 336 71.15 40.92 39.15
C PHE A 336 71.31 41.99 38.04
N VAL A 337 70.23 42.42 37.39
CA VAL A 337 70.26 43.43 36.32
C VAL A 337 69.77 44.81 36.78
N ALA A 338 68.93 44.90 37.81
CA ALA A 338 68.66 46.16 38.52
C ALA A 338 69.68 46.37 39.65
#